data_AF-A0A2V2VEZ9-F1
#
_entry.id   AF-A0A2V2VEZ9-F1
#
_cell.length_a   1.000
_cell.length_b   1.000
_cell.length_c   1.000
_cell.angle_alpha   90.00
_cell.angle_beta   90.00
_cell.angle_gamma   90.00
#
_symmetry.space_group_name_H-M   'P 1'
#
loop_
_entity.id
_entity.type
_entity.pdbx_description
1 polymer ?
#
loop_
_entity_poly.entity_id
_entity_poly.type
_entity_poly.pdbx_seq_one_letter_code
_entity_poly.pdbx_strand_id
1 'polypeptide(L)'
;MPSPHSLNSVQAFLGNLPVESVREDLEVEDVPQNDEGLRLMAADANWSGVLLLAERLGAEADADTIQGLACKLRYTLVQVTAYFSMQRYAAAKKLVDAVGDLNSDRFTDPVTKESIVPFSLRFISALLPSYCGSAVETQCRLYVLLEECQKHAGVAVSPLRKARVKRIQRALVVSYYQTEKYADAIRLSEEMIAAERYDDGDYEGADFRVF
;
A
#
# COMPACT_ATOMS: atom_id res chain seq x y z
N MET A 1 -7.61 -22.29 -18.99
CA MET A 1 -6.61 -21.21 -18.95
C MET A 1 -7.14 -20.09 -18.07
N PRO A 2 -6.43 -19.69 -17.00
CA PRO A 2 -6.90 -18.61 -16.14
C PRO A 2 -6.78 -17.26 -16.86
N SER A 3 -7.63 -16.31 -16.46
CA SER A 3 -7.68 -14.98 -17.07
C SER A 3 -6.47 -14.13 -16.69
N PRO A 4 -5.86 -13.38 -17.63
CA PRO A 4 -4.71 -12.51 -17.37
C PRO A 4 -4.95 -11.44 -16.29
N HIS A 5 -6.20 -11.17 -15.91
CA HIS A 5 -6.53 -10.25 -14.82
C HIS A 5 -6.10 -10.69 -13.43
N SER A 6 -6.01 -12.00 -13.16
CA SER A 6 -5.62 -12.51 -11.84
C SER A 6 -4.13 -12.25 -11.54
N LEU A 7 -3.30 -12.13 -12.58
CA LEU A 7 -1.87 -11.85 -12.46
C LEU A 7 -1.60 -10.36 -12.19
N ASN A 8 -2.43 -9.46 -12.75
CA ASN A 8 -2.27 -8.02 -12.59
C ASN A 8 -2.46 -7.53 -11.15
N SER A 9 -3.34 -8.17 -10.36
CA SER A 9 -3.57 -7.79 -8.97
C SER A 9 -2.37 -8.05 -8.06
N VAL A 10 -1.60 -9.10 -8.34
CA VAL A 10 -0.40 -9.48 -7.57
C VAL A 10 0.79 -8.61 -7.99
N GLN A 11 0.89 -8.30 -9.28
CA GLN A 11 1.95 -7.46 -9.86
C GLN A 11 1.96 -6.04 -9.28
N ALA A 12 0.79 -5.48 -9.00
CA ALA A 12 0.63 -4.16 -8.38
C ALA A 12 1.18 -4.06 -6.94
N PHE A 13 1.42 -5.20 -6.28
CA PHE A 13 1.88 -5.26 -4.89
C PHE A 13 3.24 -5.93 -4.70
N LEU A 14 3.62 -6.90 -5.54
CA LEU A 14 4.81 -7.73 -5.33
C LEU A 14 5.86 -7.68 -6.46
N GLY A 15 5.59 -6.97 -7.56
CA GLY A 15 6.50 -6.85 -8.71
C GLY A 15 6.24 -7.89 -9.82
N ASN A 16 7.11 -7.92 -10.85
CA ASN A 16 6.97 -8.82 -12.00
C ASN A 16 7.34 -10.26 -11.63
N LEU A 17 6.42 -11.19 -11.86
CA LEU A 17 6.65 -12.63 -11.72
C LEU A 17 6.72 -13.31 -13.10
N PRO A 18 7.58 -14.34 -13.29
CA PRO A 18 7.54 -15.18 -14.48
C PRO A 18 6.22 -15.96 -14.56
N VAL A 19 5.71 -16.14 -15.78
CA VAL A 19 4.38 -16.72 -16.10
C VAL A 19 4.30 -18.24 -15.82
N GLU A 20 5.42 -18.88 -15.50
CA GLU A 20 5.55 -20.34 -15.41
C GLU A 20 5.18 -20.93 -14.04
N SER A 21 5.00 -20.11 -13.00
CA SER A 21 4.56 -20.57 -11.67
C SER A 21 3.04 -20.77 -11.63
N VAL A 22 2.59 -21.78 -12.37
CA VAL A 22 1.22 -22.31 -12.33
C VAL A 22 1.07 -23.18 -11.10
N ARG A 23 0.22 -22.73 -10.16
CA ARG A 23 -0.40 -23.46 -9.05
C ARG A 23 0.11 -24.89 -8.80
N GLU A 24 1.27 -24.98 -8.16
CA GLU A 24 1.61 -26.13 -7.32
C GLU A 24 1.09 -25.78 -5.92
N ASP A 25 0.40 -26.71 -5.26
CA ASP A 25 -0.02 -26.55 -3.86
C ASP A 25 1.25 -26.49 -2.98
N LEU A 26 1.91 -25.33 -2.95
CA LEU A 26 3.20 -25.13 -2.30
C LEU A 26 2.96 -25.02 -0.79
N GLU A 27 3.53 -25.95 -0.02
CA GLU A 27 3.56 -25.84 1.43
C GLU A 27 4.65 -24.86 1.87
N VAL A 28 4.54 -24.36 3.11
CA VAL A 28 5.50 -23.38 3.65
C VAL A 28 6.93 -23.94 3.72
N GLU A 29 7.08 -25.26 3.75
CA GLU A 29 8.39 -25.93 3.77
C GLU A 29 9.05 -26.04 2.39
N ASP A 30 8.25 -25.97 1.31
CA ASP A 30 8.73 -26.11 -0.07
C ASP A 30 9.29 -24.81 -0.65
N VAL A 31 9.07 -23.69 0.04
CA VAL A 31 9.48 -22.36 -0.41
C VAL A 31 10.68 -21.82 0.36
N PRO A 32 11.52 -20.98 -0.27
CA PRO A 32 12.60 -20.28 0.41
C PRO A 32 12.09 -19.49 1.62
N GLN A 33 12.76 -19.61 2.78
CA GLN A 33 12.40 -18.88 3.99
C GLN A 33 12.89 -17.43 3.93
N ASN A 34 12.40 -16.66 2.96
CA ASN A 34 12.76 -15.27 2.71
C ASN A 34 11.65 -14.54 1.92
N ASP A 35 11.92 -13.29 1.53
CA ASP A 35 11.00 -12.46 0.75
C ASP A 35 10.57 -13.11 -0.59
N GLU A 36 11.40 -13.97 -1.19
CA GLU A 36 11.05 -14.68 -2.43
C GLU A 36 10.01 -15.77 -2.19
N GLY A 37 10.13 -16.53 -1.09
CA GLY A 37 9.09 -17.50 -0.72
C GLY A 37 7.74 -16.86 -0.47
N LEU A 38 7.71 -15.65 0.11
CA LEU A 38 6.47 -14.87 0.26
C LEU A 38 5.85 -14.52 -1.10
N ARG A 39 6.66 -14.17 -2.10
CA ARG A 39 6.17 -13.85 -3.46
C ARG A 39 5.61 -15.09 -4.15
N LEU A 40 6.30 -16.22 -4.05
CA LEU A 40 5.87 -17.48 -4.64
C LEU A 40 4.53 -17.96 -4.06
N MET A 41 4.39 -17.95 -2.73
CA MET A 41 3.11 -18.34 -2.10
C MET A 41 1.98 -17.36 -2.41
N ALA A 42 2.26 -16.06 -2.50
CA ALA A 42 1.25 -15.09 -2.91
C ALA A 42 0.83 -15.27 -4.37
N ALA A 43 1.75 -15.67 -5.26
CA ALA A 43 1.46 -15.99 -6.65
C ALA A 43 0.52 -17.20 -6.79
N ASP A 44 0.70 -18.19 -5.91
CA ASP A 44 -0.17 -19.36 -5.80
C ASP A 44 -1.52 -19.05 -5.10
N ALA A 45 -1.68 -17.85 -4.55
CA ALA A 45 -2.80 -17.45 -3.69
C ALA A 45 -2.91 -18.28 -2.38
N ASN A 46 -1.81 -18.90 -1.94
CA ASN A 46 -1.69 -19.52 -0.63
C ASN A 46 -1.49 -18.46 0.47
N TRP A 47 -2.52 -17.66 0.74
CA TRP A 47 -2.47 -16.56 1.70
C TRP A 47 -2.26 -17.00 3.15
N SER A 48 -2.66 -18.23 3.49
CA SER A 48 -2.40 -18.83 4.80
C SER A 48 -0.92 -19.13 4.99
N GLY A 49 -0.25 -19.66 3.97
CA GLY A 49 1.20 -19.86 3.96
C GLY A 49 1.97 -18.54 4.02
N VAL A 50 1.52 -17.52 3.27
CA VAL A 50 2.08 -16.15 3.33
C VAL A 50 2.01 -15.59 4.76
N LEU A 51 0.89 -15.77 5.48
CA LEU A 51 0.79 -15.34 6.88
C LEU A 51 1.83 -16.01 7.77
N LEU A 52 1.94 -17.34 7.69
CA LEU A 52 2.84 -18.13 8.53
C LEU A 52 4.30 -17.76 8.29
N LEU A 53 4.71 -17.65 7.03
CA LEU A 53 6.10 -17.27 6.71
C LEU A 53 6.39 -15.82 7.10
N ALA A 54 5.46 -14.89 6.87
CA ALA A 54 5.66 -13.50 7.26
C ALA A 54 5.74 -13.33 8.79
N GLU A 55 5.01 -14.14 9.55
CA GLU A 55 5.12 -14.18 11.01
C GLU A 55 6.50 -14.67 11.48
N ARG A 56 7.00 -15.76 10.89
CA ARG A 56 8.35 -16.29 11.19
C ARG A 56 9.44 -15.26 10.89
N LEU A 57 9.44 -14.69 9.69
CA LEU A 57 10.42 -13.68 9.27
C LEU A 57 10.32 -12.40 10.12
N GLY A 58 9.12 -12.02 10.56
CA GLY A 58 8.90 -10.91 11.48
C GLY A 58 9.41 -11.19 12.90
N ALA A 59 9.35 -12.45 13.36
CA ALA A 59 9.87 -12.85 14.67
C ALA A 59 11.40 -12.89 14.69
N GLU A 60 12.04 -13.26 13.57
CA GLU A 60 13.50 -13.28 13.41
C GLU A 60 14.12 -11.87 13.31
N ALA A 61 13.34 -10.87 12.91
CA ALA A 61 13.80 -9.49 12.86
C ALA A 61 14.07 -8.93 14.27
N ASP A 62 15.21 -8.27 14.43
CA ASP A 62 15.57 -7.59 15.68
C ASP A 62 14.74 -6.30 15.87
N ALA A 63 13.89 -6.24 16.90
CA ALA A 63 13.08 -5.05 17.15
C ALA A 63 13.90 -3.86 17.70
N ASP A 64 15.12 -4.11 18.20
CA ASP A 64 15.93 -3.09 18.87
C ASP A 64 16.70 -2.21 17.88
N THR A 65 16.78 -2.63 16.62
CA THR A 65 17.37 -1.84 15.53
C THR A 65 16.30 -1.19 14.66
N ILE A 66 16.56 0.03 14.16
CA ILE A 66 15.68 0.71 13.21
C ILE A 66 15.45 -0.14 11.95
N GLN A 67 16.50 -0.82 11.48
CA GLN A 67 16.42 -1.69 10.30
C GLN A 67 15.55 -2.92 10.55
N GLY A 68 15.67 -3.56 11.71
CA GLY A 68 14.83 -4.69 12.06
C GLY A 68 13.39 -4.28 12.37
N LEU A 69 13.14 -3.11 12.96
CA LEU A 69 11.81 -2.52 13.09
C LEU A 69 11.17 -2.24 11.73
N ALA A 70 11.93 -1.65 10.79
CA ALA A 70 11.48 -1.46 9.41
C ALA A 70 11.20 -2.80 8.71
N CYS A 71 11.97 -3.85 9.02
CA CYS A 71 11.72 -5.21 8.55
C CYS A 71 10.39 -5.77 9.10
N LYS A 72 10.14 -5.64 10.41
CA LYS A 72 8.87 -6.05 11.03
C LYS A 72 7.68 -5.35 10.39
N LEU A 73 7.76 -4.03 10.18
CA LEU A 73 6.69 -3.26 9.54
C LEU A 73 6.41 -3.72 8.10
N ARG A 74 7.45 -4.14 7.35
CA ARG A 74 7.27 -4.74 6.02
C ARG A 74 6.55 -6.09 6.10
N TYR A 75 6.91 -6.95 7.05
CA TYR A 75 6.19 -8.22 7.23
C TYR A 75 4.77 -8.02 7.78
N THR A 76 4.52 -7.03 8.62
CA THR A 76 3.16 -6.62 9.01
C THR A 76 2.34 -6.21 7.78
N LEU A 77 2.91 -5.44 6.85
CA LEU A 77 2.22 -5.10 5.60
C LEU A 77 1.85 -6.35 4.80
N VAL A 78 2.76 -7.32 4.69
CA VAL A 78 2.48 -8.59 4.02
C VAL A 78 1.33 -9.33 4.72
N GLN A 79 1.37 -9.43 6.05
CA GLN A 79 0.33 -10.09 6.84
C GLN A 79 -1.03 -9.42 6.68
N VAL A 80 -1.08 -8.08 6.76
CA VAL A 80 -2.30 -7.30 6.51
C VAL A 80 -2.82 -7.58 5.10
N THR A 81 -1.95 -7.60 4.08
CA THR A 81 -2.34 -7.88 2.69
C THR A 81 -2.93 -9.29 2.53
N ALA A 82 -2.34 -10.28 3.19
CA ALA A 82 -2.88 -11.65 3.21
C ALA A 82 -4.26 -11.70 3.88
N TYR A 83 -4.45 -11.01 5.02
CA TYR A 83 -5.77 -10.91 5.66
C TYR A 83 -6.82 -10.24 4.76
N PHE A 84 -6.46 -9.17 4.04
CA PHE A 84 -7.34 -8.54 3.07
C PHE A 84 -7.73 -9.49 1.93
N SER A 85 -6.75 -10.25 1.41
CA SER A 85 -6.98 -11.22 0.33
C SER A 85 -7.92 -12.36 0.76
N MET A 86 -7.91 -12.70 2.04
CA MET A 86 -8.84 -13.65 2.67
C MET A 86 -10.13 -13.02 3.21
N GLN A 87 -10.34 -11.71 3.00
CA GLN A 87 -11.48 -10.94 3.52
C GLN A 87 -11.62 -10.95 5.06
N ARG A 88 -10.53 -11.23 5.79
CA ARG A 88 -10.48 -11.30 7.26
C ARG A 88 -10.13 -9.94 7.86
N TYR A 89 -10.94 -8.92 7.57
CA TYR A 89 -10.65 -7.52 7.94
C TYR A 89 -10.55 -7.28 9.45
N ALA A 90 -11.33 -8.00 10.27
CA ALA A 90 -11.23 -7.91 11.73
C ALA A 90 -9.86 -8.37 12.26
N ALA A 91 -9.26 -9.40 11.63
CA ALA A 91 -7.92 -9.87 11.99
C ALA A 91 -6.84 -8.86 11.54
N ALA A 92 -6.98 -8.29 10.35
CA ALA A 92 -6.13 -7.19 9.89
C ALA A 92 -6.19 -5.99 10.86
N LYS A 93 -7.40 -5.63 11.33
CA LYS A 93 -7.59 -4.53 12.28
C LYS A 93 -6.88 -4.81 13.60
N LYS A 94 -7.07 -6.01 14.15
CA LYS A 94 -6.38 -6.41 15.38
C LYS A 94 -4.86 -6.34 15.23
N LEU A 95 -4.32 -6.76 14.08
CA LEU A 95 -2.88 -6.69 13.82
C LEU A 95 -2.38 -5.24 13.75
N VAL A 96 -3.07 -4.37 13.02
CA VAL A 96 -2.70 -2.94 12.92
C VAL A 96 -2.83 -2.23 14.27
N ASP A 97 -3.90 -2.51 15.02
CA ASP A 97 -4.11 -1.95 16.37
C ASP A 97 -3.00 -2.41 17.34
N ALA A 98 -2.52 -3.66 17.21
CA ALA A 98 -1.42 -4.18 18.02
C ALA A 98 -0.08 -3.50 17.71
N VAL A 99 0.14 -3.08 16.46
CA VAL A 99 1.29 -2.22 16.13
C VAL A 99 1.13 -0.87 16.83
N GLY A 100 -0.07 -0.31 16.87
CA GLY A 100 -0.41 0.97 17.51
C GLY A 100 -0.37 2.15 16.53
N ASP A 101 -0.15 3.37 17.04
CA ASP A 101 -0.10 4.56 16.20
C ASP A 101 1.10 4.52 15.22
N LEU A 102 0.79 4.42 13.91
CA LEU A 102 1.76 4.38 12.82
C LEU A 102 2.38 5.75 12.50
N ASN A 103 1.85 6.82 13.08
CA ASN A 103 2.34 8.19 12.90
C ASN A 103 3.21 8.65 14.08
N SER A 104 3.41 7.78 15.07
CA SER A 104 4.22 8.06 16.25
C SER A 104 5.70 8.21 15.90
N ASP A 105 6.38 9.10 16.63
CA ASP A 105 7.82 9.37 16.52
C ASP A 105 8.70 8.11 16.72
N ARG A 106 8.16 7.04 17.32
CA ARG A 106 8.87 5.75 17.43
C ARG A 106 9.20 5.11 16.09
N PHE A 107 8.51 5.51 15.02
CA PHE A 107 8.75 5.06 13.66
C PHE A 107 9.41 6.15 12.81
N THR A 108 10.00 7.16 13.43
CA THR A 108 10.79 8.16 12.74
C THR A 108 12.26 7.77 12.86
N ASP A 109 12.92 7.63 11.71
CA ASP A 109 14.36 7.38 11.68
C ASP A 109 15.08 8.61 12.29
N PRO A 110 15.92 8.41 13.32
CA PRO A 110 16.59 9.51 14.00
C PRO A 110 17.53 10.31 13.08
N VAL A 111 18.06 9.68 12.03
CA VAL A 111 19.04 10.27 11.09
C VAL A 111 18.32 11.03 9.97
N THR A 112 17.41 10.37 9.26
CA THR A 112 16.73 10.97 8.10
C THR A 112 15.53 11.84 8.48
N LYS A 113 15.01 11.68 9.71
CA LYS A 113 13.73 12.26 10.16
C LYS A 113 12.52 11.83 9.32
N GLU A 114 12.68 10.79 8.52
CA GLU A 114 11.60 10.22 7.73
C GLU A 114 10.93 9.05 8.46
N SER A 115 9.67 8.78 8.11
CA SER A 115 8.96 7.63 8.65
C SER A 115 9.50 6.32 8.03
N ILE A 116 9.85 5.35 8.86
CA ILE A 116 10.23 4.00 8.43
C ILE A 116 9.00 3.14 8.11
N VAL A 117 7.79 3.61 8.41
CA VAL A 117 6.55 2.88 8.11
C VAL A 117 6.30 2.91 6.60
N PRO A 118 6.16 1.75 5.93
CA PRO A 118 5.84 1.74 4.51
C PRO A 118 4.55 2.51 4.23
N PHE A 119 4.57 3.39 3.23
CA PHE A 119 3.39 4.17 2.84
C PHE A 119 2.17 3.27 2.60
N SER A 120 2.36 2.10 1.97
CA SER A 120 1.29 1.13 1.74
C SER A 120 0.63 0.63 3.03
N LEU A 121 1.38 0.48 4.11
CA LEU A 121 0.84 0.07 5.42
C LEU A 121 -0.01 1.19 6.02
N ARG A 122 0.48 2.43 5.97
CA ARG A 122 -0.27 3.61 6.42
C ARG A 122 -1.55 3.79 5.61
N PHE A 123 -1.47 3.62 4.30
CA PHE A 123 -2.60 3.70 3.39
C PHE A 123 -3.65 2.61 3.67
N ILE A 124 -3.25 1.34 3.79
CA ILE A 124 -4.19 0.25 4.12
C ILE A 124 -4.80 0.45 5.52
N SER A 125 -4.01 0.89 6.50
CA SER A 125 -4.51 1.25 7.84
C SER A 125 -5.54 2.37 7.82
N ALA A 126 -5.40 3.34 6.89
CA ALA A 126 -6.38 4.40 6.69
C ALA A 126 -7.68 3.87 6.06
N LEU A 127 -7.60 2.88 5.16
CA LEU A 127 -8.77 2.27 4.52
C LEU A 127 -9.53 1.28 5.42
N LEU A 128 -8.82 0.61 6.31
CA LEU A 128 -9.33 -0.52 7.10
C LEU A 128 -10.64 -0.25 7.86
N PRO A 129 -10.87 0.94 8.46
CA PRO A 129 -12.13 1.23 9.12
C PRO A 129 -13.36 1.05 8.21
N SER A 130 -13.29 1.42 6.91
CA SER A 130 -14.40 1.26 5.96
C SER A 130 -14.78 -0.21 5.76
N TYR A 131 -13.79 -1.10 5.69
CA TYR A 131 -13.98 -2.55 5.60
C TYR A 131 -14.54 -3.15 6.90
N CYS A 132 -14.45 -2.41 8.01
CA CYS A 132 -15.07 -2.74 9.29
C CYS A 132 -16.35 -1.94 9.57
N GLY A 133 -16.91 -1.24 8.57
CA GLY A 133 -18.18 -0.50 8.69
C GLY A 133 -18.07 0.97 9.12
N SER A 134 -16.87 1.53 9.20
CA SER A 134 -16.59 2.91 9.62
C SER A 134 -15.99 3.74 8.48
N ALA A 135 -16.83 4.14 7.52
CA ALA A 135 -16.39 4.93 6.36
C ALA A 135 -15.95 6.36 6.74
N VAL A 136 -16.60 6.99 7.74
CA VAL A 136 -16.23 8.34 8.20
C VAL A 136 -14.83 8.37 8.81
N GLU A 137 -14.48 7.35 9.60
CA GLU A 137 -13.12 7.23 10.16
C GLU A 137 -12.07 7.04 9.07
N THR A 138 -12.42 6.33 7.99
CA THR A 138 -11.56 6.21 6.80
C THR A 138 -11.30 7.59 6.18
N GLN A 139 -12.32 8.42 6.02
CA GLN A 139 -12.15 9.80 5.51
C GLN A 139 -11.17 10.60 6.38
N CYS A 140 -11.37 10.59 7.71
CA CYS A 140 -10.48 11.30 8.64
C CYS A 140 -9.03 10.84 8.51
N ARG A 141 -8.78 9.52 8.50
CA ARG A 141 -7.43 8.96 8.38
C ARG A 141 -6.78 9.27 7.01
N LEU A 142 -7.56 9.22 5.92
CA LEU A 142 -7.09 9.56 4.58
C LEU A 142 -6.73 11.05 4.46
N TYR A 143 -7.48 11.95 5.09
CA TYR A 143 -7.15 13.38 5.11
C TYR A 143 -5.85 13.67 5.86
N VAL A 144 -5.64 13.03 7.02
CA VAL A 144 -4.36 13.15 7.75
C VAL A 144 -3.20 12.70 6.85
N LEU A 145 -3.34 11.56 6.17
CA LEU A 145 -2.31 11.05 5.26
C LEU A 145 -2.09 11.95 4.04
N LEU A 146 -3.15 12.59 3.53
CA LEU A 146 -3.09 13.55 2.42
C LEU A 146 -2.31 14.80 2.83
N GLU A 147 -2.63 15.39 3.99
CA GLU A 147 -1.93 16.56 4.51
C GLU A 147 -0.44 16.29 4.69
N GLU A 148 -0.05 15.14 5.22
CA GLU A 148 1.36 14.79 5.37
C GLU A 148 2.09 14.67 4.03
N CYS A 149 1.43 14.08 3.04
CA CYS A 149 1.99 14.01 1.68
C CYS A 149 2.18 15.41 1.07
N GLN A 150 1.35 16.39 1.47
CA GLN A 150 1.39 17.77 0.97
C GLN A 150 2.35 18.68 1.77
N LYS A 151 2.51 18.50 3.09
CA LYS A 151 3.34 19.36 3.98
C LYS A 151 4.81 19.45 3.57
N HIS A 152 5.31 18.49 2.79
CA HIS A 152 6.71 18.42 2.36
C HIS A 152 6.96 18.98 0.95
N ALA A 153 6.06 19.82 0.41
CA ALA A 153 6.06 20.34 -0.96
C ALA A 153 7.19 21.34 -1.31
N GLY A 154 8.12 21.64 -0.40
CA GLY A 154 9.22 22.59 -0.64
C GLY A 154 10.35 22.11 -1.54
N VAL A 155 10.35 20.84 -1.97
CA VAL A 155 11.35 20.23 -2.84
C VAL A 155 10.60 19.59 -4.02
N ALA A 156 11.12 19.75 -5.24
CA ALA A 156 10.55 19.28 -6.51
C ALA A 156 9.67 18.02 -6.32
N VAL A 157 8.39 18.12 -6.67
CA VAL A 157 7.39 17.10 -6.36
C VAL A 157 7.76 15.80 -7.06
N SER A 158 8.36 14.87 -6.32
CA SER A 158 8.74 13.55 -6.83
C SER A 158 7.53 12.85 -7.48
N PRO A 159 7.69 12.19 -8.65
CA PRO A 159 6.62 11.42 -9.29
C PRO A 159 5.95 10.42 -8.35
N LEU A 160 6.71 9.82 -7.43
CA LEU A 160 6.20 8.91 -6.41
C LEU A 160 5.23 9.60 -5.45
N ARG A 161 5.48 10.86 -5.08
CA ARG A 161 4.58 11.64 -4.23
C ARG A 161 3.29 11.98 -4.95
N LYS A 162 3.37 12.42 -6.23
CA LYS A 162 2.17 12.63 -7.06
C LYS A 162 1.32 11.37 -7.11
N ALA A 163 1.93 10.21 -7.32
CA ALA A 163 1.22 8.93 -7.34
C ALA A 163 0.55 8.60 -6.00
N ARG A 164 1.20 8.86 -4.85
CA ARG A 164 0.63 8.67 -3.51
C ARG A 164 -0.57 9.57 -3.25
N VAL A 165 -0.46 10.86 -3.59
CA VAL A 165 -1.57 11.83 -3.46
C VAL A 165 -2.77 11.39 -4.29
N LYS A 166 -2.55 11.06 -5.58
CA LYS A 166 -3.62 10.54 -6.45
C LYS A 166 -4.28 9.29 -5.88
N ARG A 167 -3.50 8.37 -5.30
CA ARG A 167 -4.02 7.14 -4.67
C ARG A 167 -4.91 7.45 -3.47
N ILE A 168 -4.53 8.42 -2.63
CA ILE A 168 -5.34 8.88 -1.50
C ILE A 168 -6.62 9.56 -1.97
N GLN A 169 -6.54 10.46 -2.94
CA GLN A 169 -7.72 11.15 -3.48
C GLN A 169 -8.72 10.17 -4.11
N ARG A 170 -8.26 9.16 -4.86
CA ARG A 170 -9.13 8.09 -5.38
C ARG A 170 -9.84 7.33 -4.26
N ALA A 171 -9.14 7.03 -3.17
CA ALA A 171 -9.75 6.39 -2.00
C ALA A 171 -10.78 7.29 -1.31
N LEU A 172 -10.52 8.59 -1.21
CA LEU A 172 -11.48 9.57 -0.68
C LEU A 172 -12.75 9.64 -1.54
N VAL A 173 -12.63 9.64 -2.88
CA VAL A 173 -13.77 9.58 -3.80
C VAL A 173 -14.63 8.35 -3.51
N VAL A 174 -14.03 7.17 -3.42
CA VAL A 174 -14.75 5.92 -3.09
C VAL A 174 -15.44 6.02 -1.74
N SER A 175 -14.75 6.55 -0.73
CA SER A 175 -15.31 6.74 0.60
C SER A 175 -16.48 7.73 0.61
N TYR A 176 -16.43 8.78 -0.21
CA TYR A 176 -17.54 9.72 -0.34
C TYR A 176 -18.79 9.10 -0.94
N TYR A 177 -18.64 8.24 -1.96
CA TYR A 177 -19.74 7.43 -2.47
C TYR A 177 -20.33 6.51 -1.39
N GLN A 178 -19.48 5.87 -0.58
CA GLN A 178 -19.95 5.02 0.53
C GLN A 178 -20.73 5.79 1.62
N THR A 179 -20.42 7.07 1.82
CA THR A 179 -21.13 7.94 2.78
C THR A 179 -22.20 8.82 2.13
N GLU A 180 -22.57 8.54 0.87
CA GLU A 180 -23.57 9.28 0.10
C GLU A 180 -23.29 10.78 -0.09
N LYS A 181 -22.02 11.20 0.06
CA LYS A 181 -21.55 12.57 -0.15
C LYS A 181 -21.17 12.78 -1.62
N TYR A 182 -22.14 12.59 -2.51
CA TYR A 182 -21.89 12.59 -3.96
C TYR A 182 -21.34 13.91 -4.49
N ALA A 183 -21.80 15.05 -3.94
CA ALA A 183 -21.31 16.37 -4.34
C ALA A 183 -19.80 16.54 -4.06
N ASP A 184 -19.33 16.05 -2.91
CA ASP A 184 -17.91 16.07 -2.56
C ASP A 184 -17.09 15.11 -3.42
N ALA A 185 -17.65 13.93 -3.75
CA ALA A 185 -17.01 12.98 -4.66
C ALA A 185 -16.81 13.56 -6.06
N ILE A 186 -17.83 14.22 -6.60
CA ILE A 186 -17.79 14.84 -7.94
C ILE A 186 -16.78 15.99 -7.94
N ARG A 187 -16.86 16.89 -6.95
CA ARG A 187 -15.92 18.02 -6.82
C ARG A 187 -14.47 17.56 -6.77
N LEU A 188 -14.16 16.58 -5.92
CA LEU A 188 -12.81 16.04 -5.81
C LEU A 188 -12.36 15.36 -7.12
N SER A 189 -13.27 14.68 -7.83
CA SER A 189 -12.97 14.07 -9.12
C SER A 189 -12.67 15.11 -10.19
N GLU A 190 -13.42 16.21 -10.23
CA GLU A 190 -13.17 17.34 -11.15
C GLU A 190 -11.83 18.02 -10.87
N GLU A 191 -11.50 18.27 -9.59
CA GLU A 191 -10.20 18.81 -9.17
C GLU A 191 -9.04 17.90 -9.62
N MET A 192 -9.20 16.58 -9.48
CA MET A 192 -8.21 15.60 -9.95
C MET A 192 -8.04 15.64 -11.47
N ILE A 193 -9.13 15.65 -12.24
CA ILE A 193 -9.08 15.68 -13.71
C ILE A 193 -8.44 16.98 -14.19
N ALA A 194 -8.77 18.11 -13.56
CA ALA A 194 -8.16 19.40 -13.89
C ALA A 194 -6.65 19.36 -13.65
N ALA A 195 -6.19 18.83 -12.51
CA ALA A 195 -4.77 18.71 -12.20
C ALA A 195 -3.99 17.81 -13.19
N GLU A 196 -4.63 16.79 -13.76
CA GLU A 196 -4.00 15.92 -14.77
C GLU A 196 -3.82 16.63 -16.12
N ARG A 197 -4.78 17.46 -16.54
CA ARG A 197 -4.71 18.19 -17.81
C ARG A 197 -3.59 19.23 -17.87
N TYR A 198 -3.17 19.77 -16.73
CA TYR A 198 -2.08 20.74 -16.67
C TYR A 198 -0.69 20.10 -16.56
N ASP A 199 -0.58 18.83 -16.13
CA ASP A 199 0.70 18.11 -16.06
C ASP A 199 1.18 17.64 -17.47
N ASP A 200 0.27 17.47 -18.44
CA ASP A 200 0.59 17.08 -19.82
C ASP A 200 1.10 18.24 -20.70
N GLY A 201 0.95 19.49 -20.25
CA GLY A 201 1.33 20.70 -21.01
C GLY A 201 2.82 21.05 -20.98
N ASP A 202 3.62 20.41 -20.12
CA ASP A 202 5.06 20.69 -19.96
C ASP A 202 5.96 19.89 -20.93
N TYR A 203 5.37 19.14 -21.89
CA TYR A 203 6.09 18.34 -22.91
C TYR A 203 5.96 18.87 -24.35
N GLU A 204 5.58 20.13 -24.57
CA GLU A 204 5.71 20.76 -25.90
C GLU A 204 7.00 21.60 -25.99
N GLY A 205 8.14 20.93 -26.23
CA GLY A 205 9.41 21.66 -26.34
C GLY A 205 10.67 20.83 -26.58
N ALA A 206 10.60 19.72 -27.31
CA ALA A 206 11.80 19.07 -27.85
C ALA A 206 11.73 19.08 -29.38
N ASP A 207 12.39 20.09 -29.94
CA ASP A 207 12.64 20.37 -31.34
C ASP A 207 13.13 19.10 -32.07
N PHE A 208 12.26 18.47 -32.86
CA PHE A 208 12.62 17.38 -33.78
C PHE A 208 13.42 17.97 -34.94
N ARG A 209 14.72 18.22 -34.73
CA ARG A 209 15.65 18.45 -35.84
C ARG A 209 16.15 17.11 -36.35
N VAL A 210 15.54 16.70 -37.46
CA VAL A 210 16.00 15.63 -38.32
C VAL A 210 17.33 16.06 -38.97
N PHE A 211 18.37 15.26 -38.75
CA PHE A 211 19.49 15.10 -39.69
C PHE A 211 19.78 13.61 -39.82
#